data_AF-A0AA96LFR1-F1
#
_entry.id   AF-A0AA96LFR1-F1
#
_cell.length_a   1.000
_cell.length_b   1.000
_cell.length_c   1.000
_cell.angle_alpha   90.00
_cell.angle_beta   90.00
_cell.angle_gamma   90.00
#
_symmetry.space_group_name_H-M   'P 1'
#
loop_
_entity.id
_entity.type
_entity.pdbx_description
1 polymer ?
#
loop_
_entity_poly.entity_id
_entity_poly.type
_entity_poly.pdbx_seq_one_letter_code
_entity_poly.pdbx_strand_id
1 'polypeptide(L)'
;MDVQVPLTTSAQKFKSKFCQWAQSNLPEHGTRKFTNSLDNVLMSHLFERDNDVQIIIRNLVDSKELSFSYKGEELLTAPDSRMENLYIGIIMPSWERGLRHICRDEHVYDVVSWFFHYASQYVARSRMIDVIASINLVYGRTCDFRGHKMIRFLKEKSNCKNSLELALKSEAVPIYKERLSSNERQLFYLIEQSNSLDPFVHRIHFNFLNSCKLLNSGFYEEAITSLDKTVDVIQQYARERMNINGSDNQRDLTLTAFEMSGEEKHQLARLYDIRNFFGGHPSMSKWWDFSEIFDEDIDQFFVAVKKVINRLMVHENSHRVVEKSPVLWSTWFLDNAMILWDAVWFERIQKNIR
;
A
#
# COMPACT_ATOMS: atom_id res chain seq x y z
N MET A 1 -24.93 10.39 -28.23
CA MET A 1 -24.09 11.59 -27.99
C MET A 1 -23.08 11.17 -26.95
N ASP A 2 -21.88 10.81 -27.39
CA ASP A 2 -20.79 10.46 -26.46
C ASP A 2 -20.29 11.74 -25.82
N VAL A 3 -20.65 11.93 -24.55
CA VAL A 3 -20.09 13.01 -23.74
C VAL A 3 -18.63 12.63 -23.48
N GLN A 4 -17.70 13.24 -24.20
CA GLN A 4 -16.28 13.11 -23.89
C GLN A 4 -16.03 13.69 -22.50
N VAL A 5 -15.78 12.81 -21.53
CA VAL A 5 -15.35 13.23 -20.20
C VAL A 5 -13.93 13.78 -20.33
N PRO A 6 -13.68 15.06 -20.00
CA PRO A 6 -12.34 15.62 -20.10
C PRO A 6 -11.40 14.92 -19.11
N LEU A 7 -10.19 14.56 -19.56
CA LEU A 7 -9.16 14.01 -18.68
C LEU A 7 -8.80 15.02 -17.60
N THR A 8 -8.64 14.53 -16.37
CA THR A 8 -8.10 15.32 -15.26
C THR A 8 -6.64 15.70 -15.51
N THR A 9 -6.13 16.69 -14.78
CA THR A 9 -4.71 17.09 -14.88
C THR A 9 -3.76 15.92 -14.58
N SER A 10 -4.14 15.03 -13.66
CA SER A 10 -3.40 13.81 -13.34
C SER A 10 -3.36 12.85 -14.54
N ALA A 11 -4.51 12.52 -15.11
CA ALA A 11 -4.61 11.64 -16.27
C ALA A 11 -3.89 12.19 -17.51
N GLN A 12 -3.93 13.51 -17.74
CA GLN A 12 -3.20 14.14 -18.85
C GLN A 12 -1.67 14.00 -18.68
N LYS A 13 -1.15 14.25 -17.47
CA LYS A 13 0.28 14.08 -17.16
C LYS A 13 0.71 12.62 -17.32
N PHE A 14 -0.12 11.70 -16.82
CA PHE A 14 0.10 10.26 -16.96
C PHE A 14 0.18 9.86 -18.44
N LYS A 15 -0.81 10.24 -19.25
CA LYS A 15 -0.84 9.96 -20.69
C LYS A 15 0.41 10.49 -21.37
N SER A 16 0.79 11.72 -21.08
CA SER A 16 1.98 12.35 -21.64
C SER A 16 3.25 11.55 -21.33
N LYS A 17 3.48 11.22 -20.05
CA LYS A 17 4.62 10.39 -19.62
C LYS A 17 4.61 9.01 -20.27
N PHE A 18 3.47 8.35 -20.32
CA PHE A 18 3.38 7.00 -20.88
C PHE A 18 3.66 7.00 -22.39
N CYS A 19 3.14 7.99 -23.12
CA CYS A 19 3.46 8.17 -24.53
C CYS A 19 4.95 8.48 -24.75
N GLN A 20 5.55 9.36 -23.95
CA GLN A 20 6.99 9.66 -24.03
C GLN A 20 7.84 8.41 -23.75
N TRP A 21 7.48 7.64 -22.72
CA TRP A 21 8.14 6.37 -22.44
C TRP A 21 8.00 5.41 -23.64
N ALA A 22 6.80 5.26 -24.19
CA ALA A 22 6.53 4.36 -25.31
C ALA A 22 7.33 4.73 -26.57
N GLN A 23 7.47 6.02 -26.89
CA GLN A 23 8.28 6.50 -28.02
C GLN A 23 9.73 6.02 -27.96
N SER A 24 10.31 5.96 -26.76
CA SER A 24 11.69 5.51 -26.55
C SER A 24 11.84 3.99 -26.42
N ASN A 25 10.73 3.25 -26.26
CA ASN A 25 10.76 1.88 -25.77
C ASN A 25 10.02 0.86 -26.64
N LEU A 26 9.17 1.33 -27.56
CA LEU A 26 8.42 0.49 -28.50
C LEU A 26 9.03 0.55 -29.90
N PRO A 27 8.84 -0.50 -30.71
CA PRO A 27 9.16 -0.43 -32.13
C PRO A 27 8.27 0.58 -32.84
N GLU A 28 8.75 1.13 -33.97
CA GLU A 28 8.11 2.24 -34.68
C GLU A 28 6.63 1.97 -35.01
N HIS A 29 6.29 0.75 -35.43
CA HIS A 29 4.93 0.36 -35.76
C HIS A 29 3.98 0.36 -34.55
N GLY A 30 4.50 0.05 -33.36
CA GLY A 30 3.77 0.11 -32.09
C GLY A 30 3.59 1.55 -31.61
N THR A 31 4.65 2.36 -31.70
CA THR A 31 4.63 3.79 -31.31
C THR A 31 3.53 4.58 -32.03
N ARG A 32 3.35 4.36 -33.33
CA ARG A 32 2.29 5.02 -34.13
C ARG A 32 0.87 4.71 -33.66
N LYS A 33 0.65 3.55 -33.03
CA LYS A 33 -0.66 3.08 -32.56
C LYS A 33 -0.88 3.31 -31.07
N PHE A 34 0.18 3.54 -30.31
CA PHE A 34 0.16 3.58 -28.85
C PHE A 34 -0.77 4.66 -28.32
N THR A 35 -0.61 5.92 -28.77
CA THR A 35 -1.40 7.06 -28.28
C THR A 35 -2.89 6.83 -28.45
N ASN A 36 -3.33 6.42 -29.65
CA ASN A 36 -4.74 6.17 -29.93
C ASN A 36 -5.29 4.99 -29.10
N SER A 37 -4.49 3.95 -28.90
CA SER A 37 -4.89 2.80 -28.07
C SER A 37 -5.05 3.22 -26.62
N LEU A 38 -4.10 3.98 -26.08
CA LEU A 38 -4.15 4.50 -24.72
C LEU A 38 -5.34 5.44 -24.52
N ASP A 39 -5.65 6.29 -25.50
CA ASP A 39 -6.84 7.15 -25.46
C ASP A 39 -8.13 6.36 -25.37
N ASN A 40 -8.30 5.32 -26.20
CA ASN A 40 -9.46 4.45 -26.13
C ASN A 40 -9.57 3.75 -24.77
N VAL A 41 -8.44 3.37 -24.17
CA VAL A 41 -8.44 2.78 -22.83
C VAL A 41 -8.92 3.81 -21.79
N LEU A 42 -8.34 5.01 -21.79
CA LEU A 42 -8.63 6.04 -20.80
C LEU A 42 -10.05 6.61 -20.91
N MET A 43 -10.59 6.69 -22.12
CA MET A 43 -11.85 7.39 -22.40
C MET A 43 -13.08 6.47 -22.49
N SER A 44 -12.89 5.17 -22.71
CA SER A 44 -14.01 4.23 -22.88
C SER A 44 -13.80 2.97 -22.05
N HIS A 45 -12.69 2.26 -22.23
CA HIS A 45 -12.46 0.95 -21.59
C HIS A 45 -12.63 0.99 -20.07
N LEU A 46 -12.01 1.95 -19.40
CA LEU A 46 -12.07 2.05 -17.95
C LEU A 46 -13.50 2.17 -17.43
N PHE A 47 -14.34 2.96 -18.10
CA PHE A 47 -15.73 3.16 -17.74
C PHE A 47 -16.57 1.90 -18.01
N GLU A 48 -16.32 1.21 -19.11
CA GLU A 48 -16.97 -0.08 -19.41
C GLU A 48 -16.64 -1.16 -18.37
N ARG A 49 -15.47 -1.05 -17.72
CA ARG A 49 -15.03 -1.98 -16.67
C ARG A 49 -15.58 -1.64 -15.28
N ASP A 50 -16.27 -0.53 -15.05
CA ASP A 50 -16.78 -0.18 -13.70
C ASP A 50 -17.82 -1.17 -13.16
N ASN A 51 -18.48 -1.92 -14.04
CA ASN A 51 -19.46 -2.95 -13.68
C ASN A 51 -18.82 -4.31 -13.37
N ASP A 52 -17.53 -4.48 -13.67
CA ASP A 52 -16.80 -5.72 -13.45
C ASP A 52 -15.69 -5.52 -12.42
N VAL A 53 -15.53 -6.49 -11.53
CA VAL A 53 -14.49 -6.50 -10.51
C VAL A 53 -13.80 -7.84 -10.46
N GLN A 54 -12.59 -7.82 -9.93
CA GLN A 54 -11.88 -9.05 -9.63
C GLN A 54 -11.86 -9.29 -8.14
N ILE A 55 -12.01 -10.55 -7.78
CA ILE A 55 -11.88 -11.03 -6.42
C ILE A 55 -10.56 -11.78 -6.32
N ILE A 56 -9.77 -11.46 -5.30
CA ILE A 56 -8.55 -12.19 -4.92
C ILE A 56 -8.71 -12.70 -3.50
N ILE A 57 -8.45 -14.00 -3.29
CA ILE A 57 -8.37 -14.61 -1.96
C ILE A 57 -6.99 -15.22 -1.79
N ARG A 58 -6.33 -14.93 -0.67
CA ARG A 58 -4.99 -15.42 -0.33
C ARG A 58 -4.85 -15.70 1.15
N ASN A 59 -3.96 -16.62 1.49
CA ASN A 59 -3.52 -16.82 2.87
C ASN A 59 -2.39 -15.85 3.23
N LEU A 60 -2.34 -15.46 4.51
CA LEU A 60 -1.21 -14.75 5.08
C LEU A 60 -0.20 -15.73 5.68
N VAL A 61 1.08 -15.51 5.41
CA VAL A 61 2.19 -16.18 6.10
C VAL A 61 2.35 -15.58 7.50
N ASP A 62 2.82 -16.38 8.45
CA ASP A 62 3.05 -16.01 9.85
C ASP A 62 1.79 -15.50 10.56
N SER A 63 0.64 -16.07 10.21
CA SER A 63 -0.68 -15.69 10.72
C SER A 63 -1.35 -16.76 11.58
N LYS A 64 -0.61 -17.82 11.93
CA LYS A 64 -1.05 -18.92 12.79
C LYS A 64 -1.65 -18.38 14.09
N GLU A 65 -2.75 -18.97 14.55
CA GLU A 65 -3.50 -18.62 15.78
C GLU A 65 -4.21 -17.25 15.77
N LEU A 66 -4.13 -16.46 14.70
CA LEU A 66 -4.95 -15.25 14.60
C LEU A 66 -6.44 -15.61 14.45
N SER A 67 -7.22 -15.33 15.49
CA SER A 67 -8.61 -15.81 15.65
C SER A 67 -9.66 -14.72 15.57
N PHE A 68 -9.63 -13.96 14.47
CA PHE A 68 -10.61 -12.92 14.19
C PHE A 68 -11.16 -13.06 12.77
N SER A 69 -12.37 -12.55 12.55
CA SER A 69 -12.92 -12.36 11.22
C SER A 69 -13.44 -10.94 11.05
N TYR A 70 -12.98 -10.28 10.00
CA TYR A 70 -13.38 -8.93 9.66
C TYR A 70 -14.24 -8.94 8.40
N LYS A 71 -15.29 -8.13 8.39
CA LYS A 71 -16.24 -8.01 7.27
C LYS A 71 -16.42 -6.55 6.87
N GLY A 72 -15.60 -6.09 5.92
CA GLY A 72 -15.77 -4.81 5.25
C GLY A 72 -16.50 -4.94 3.91
N GLU A 73 -16.64 -3.82 3.19
CA GLU A 73 -17.30 -3.80 1.87
C GLU A 73 -16.47 -4.47 0.77
N GLU A 74 -15.17 -4.16 0.72
CA GLU A 74 -14.27 -4.65 -0.34
C GLU A 74 -13.17 -5.59 0.18
N LEU A 75 -13.25 -5.94 1.46
CA LEU A 75 -12.23 -6.68 2.19
C LEU A 75 -12.89 -7.57 3.24
N LEU A 76 -12.55 -8.86 3.24
CA LEU A 76 -12.92 -9.81 4.27
C LEU A 76 -11.67 -10.51 4.81
N THR A 77 -11.70 -10.90 6.08
CA THR A 77 -10.69 -11.80 6.65
C THR A 77 -11.36 -12.91 7.46
N ALA A 78 -10.78 -14.11 7.44
CA ALA A 78 -11.20 -15.23 8.27
C ALA A 78 -10.08 -16.28 8.39
N PRO A 79 -9.93 -16.97 9.53
CA PRO A 79 -8.94 -18.04 9.68
C PRO A 79 -9.41 -19.33 9.00
N ASP A 80 -8.47 -20.22 8.65
CA ASP A 80 -8.83 -21.60 8.28
C ASP A 80 -9.31 -22.42 9.47
N SER A 81 -9.90 -23.59 9.20
CA SER A 81 -10.43 -24.49 10.23
C SER A 81 -9.38 -25.01 11.20
N ARG A 82 -8.09 -24.94 10.85
CA ARG A 82 -6.97 -25.40 11.67
C ARG A 82 -6.27 -24.26 12.42
N MET A 83 -6.70 -23.01 12.20
CA MET A 83 -6.05 -21.81 12.73
C MET A 83 -4.57 -21.69 12.31
N GLU A 84 -4.18 -22.27 11.19
CA GLU A 84 -2.80 -22.19 10.70
C GLU A 84 -2.60 -20.95 9.82
N ASN A 85 -3.66 -20.49 9.15
CA ASN A 85 -3.61 -19.31 8.30
C ASN A 85 -4.82 -18.41 8.50
N LEU A 86 -4.59 -17.10 8.47
CA LEU A 86 -5.60 -16.08 8.20
C LEU A 86 -5.69 -15.86 6.69
N TYR A 87 -6.89 -15.99 6.14
CA TYR A 87 -7.18 -15.65 4.76
C TYR A 87 -7.68 -14.21 4.66
N ILE A 88 -7.26 -13.54 3.60
CA ILE A 88 -7.78 -12.24 3.16
C ILE A 88 -8.43 -12.42 1.81
N GLY A 89 -9.64 -11.90 1.68
CA GLY A 89 -10.34 -11.78 0.41
C GLY A 89 -10.61 -10.32 0.07
N ILE A 90 -10.27 -9.90 -1.15
CA ILE A 90 -10.32 -8.50 -1.59
C ILE A 90 -11.02 -8.39 -2.95
N ILE A 91 -11.80 -7.33 -3.09
CA ILE A 91 -12.38 -6.85 -4.35
C ILE A 91 -11.46 -5.77 -4.92
N MET A 92 -11.19 -5.80 -6.22
CA MET A 92 -10.33 -4.83 -6.90
C MET A 92 -10.84 -4.58 -8.34
N PRO A 93 -10.43 -3.47 -9.00
CA PRO A 93 -10.83 -3.20 -10.38
C PRO A 93 -10.27 -4.24 -11.36
N SER A 94 -10.96 -4.42 -12.48
CA SER A 94 -10.59 -5.37 -13.54
C SER A 94 -10.03 -4.70 -14.81
N TRP A 95 -9.21 -3.65 -14.65
CA TRP A 95 -8.81 -2.77 -15.75
C TRP A 95 -8.06 -3.48 -16.89
N GLU A 96 -7.33 -4.56 -16.59
CA GLU A 96 -6.52 -5.27 -17.56
C GLU A 96 -7.33 -6.20 -18.50
N ARG A 97 -8.57 -6.52 -18.14
CA ARG A 97 -9.40 -7.47 -18.91
C ARG A 97 -9.94 -6.82 -20.17
N GLY A 98 -9.95 -7.56 -21.28
CA GLY A 98 -10.54 -7.11 -22.56
C GLY A 98 -9.65 -6.21 -23.42
N LEU A 99 -8.46 -5.83 -22.93
CA LEU A 99 -7.57 -4.88 -23.62
C LEU A 99 -7.14 -5.32 -25.03
N ARG A 100 -7.15 -6.62 -25.35
CA ARG A 100 -6.76 -7.11 -26.68
C ARG A 100 -7.69 -6.64 -27.81
N HIS A 101 -8.94 -6.32 -27.48
CA HIS A 101 -9.89 -5.77 -28.45
C HIS A 101 -9.56 -4.32 -28.84
N ILE A 102 -8.88 -3.59 -27.96
CA ILE A 102 -8.47 -2.20 -28.13
C ILE A 102 -7.04 -2.13 -28.69
N CYS A 103 -6.12 -2.79 -28.01
CA CYS A 103 -4.71 -2.88 -28.38
C CYS A 103 -4.50 -4.10 -29.30
N ARG A 104 -4.66 -3.90 -30.61
CA ARG A 104 -4.45 -4.99 -31.60
C ARG A 104 -2.99 -5.33 -31.84
N ASP A 105 -2.12 -4.33 -31.67
CA ASP A 105 -0.68 -4.48 -31.81
C ASP A 105 -0.11 -5.16 -30.57
N GLU A 106 0.72 -6.19 -30.75
CA GLU A 106 1.20 -7.04 -29.65
C GLU A 106 2.05 -6.26 -28.64
N HIS A 107 3.00 -5.45 -29.12
CA HIS A 107 3.85 -4.66 -28.24
C HIS A 107 3.07 -3.59 -27.45
N VAL A 108 2.07 -2.97 -28.10
CA VAL A 108 1.17 -2.03 -27.42
C VAL A 108 0.33 -2.76 -26.38
N TYR A 109 -0.24 -3.91 -26.73
CA TYR A 109 -1.04 -4.74 -25.83
C TYR A 109 -0.25 -5.15 -24.58
N ASP A 110 0.98 -5.64 -24.76
CA ASP A 110 1.80 -6.11 -23.63
C ASP A 110 2.08 -4.97 -22.65
N VAL A 111 2.54 -3.82 -23.15
CA VAL A 111 2.85 -2.66 -22.31
C VAL A 111 1.62 -2.13 -21.59
N VAL A 112 0.51 -1.93 -22.30
CA VAL A 112 -0.72 -1.41 -21.71
C VAL A 112 -1.31 -2.42 -20.73
N SER A 113 -1.38 -3.70 -21.09
CA SER A 113 -1.92 -4.75 -20.22
C SER A 113 -1.10 -4.96 -18.96
N TRP A 114 0.24 -4.90 -19.04
CA TRP A 114 1.11 -4.97 -17.87
C TRP A 114 0.89 -3.80 -16.93
N PHE A 115 0.82 -2.58 -17.45
CA PHE A 115 0.56 -1.41 -16.61
C PHE A 115 -0.77 -1.56 -15.85
N PHE A 116 -1.87 -1.84 -16.55
CA PHE A 116 -3.17 -1.98 -15.92
C PHE A 116 -3.27 -3.20 -14.99
N HIS A 117 -2.56 -4.28 -15.30
CA HIS A 117 -2.43 -5.42 -14.40
C HIS A 117 -1.80 -5.00 -13.08
N TYR A 118 -0.65 -4.31 -13.11
CA TYR A 118 0.03 -3.88 -11.89
C TYR A 118 -0.76 -2.79 -11.15
N ALA A 119 -1.45 -1.91 -11.87
CA ALA A 119 -2.34 -0.91 -11.27
C ALA A 119 -3.50 -1.57 -10.49
N SER A 120 -4.15 -2.60 -11.04
CA SER A 120 -5.16 -3.36 -10.31
C SER A 120 -4.56 -4.13 -9.12
N GLN A 121 -3.37 -4.70 -9.28
CA GLN A 121 -2.64 -5.35 -8.17
C GLN A 121 -2.27 -4.38 -7.05
N TYR A 122 -1.93 -3.13 -7.38
CA TYR A 122 -1.65 -2.10 -6.38
C TYR A 122 -2.85 -1.90 -5.46
N VAL A 123 -4.06 -1.77 -6.02
CA VAL A 123 -5.29 -1.63 -5.21
C VAL A 123 -5.46 -2.80 -4.24
N ALA A 124 -5.34 -4.04 -4.72
CA ALA A 124 -5.48 -5.20 -3.85
C ALA A 124 -4.38 -5.27 -2.78
N ARG A 125 -3.12 -5.04 -3.15
CA ARG A 125 -1.99 -5.10 -2.23
C ARG A 125 -2.07 -4.00 -1.16
N SER A 126 -2.49 -2.80 -1.53
CA SER A 126 -2.73 -1.71 -0.57
C SER A 126 -3.72 -2.13 0.51
N ARG A 127 -4.84 -2.77 0.13
CA ARG A 127 -5.83 -3.28 1.09
C ARG A 127 -5.28 -4.40 1.97
N MET A 128 -4.44 -5.29 1.41
CA MET A 128 -3.74 -6.30 2.22
C MET A 128 -2.77 -5.65 3.21
N ILE A 129 -2.08 -4.58 2.80
CA ILE A 129 -1.15 -3.82 3.64
C ILE A 129 -1.88 -3.19 4.83
N ASP A 130 -3.08 -2.62 4.63
CA ASP A 130 -3.90 -2.09 5.72
C ASP A 130 -4.15 -3.16 6.81
N VAL A 131 -4.43 -4.40 6.39
CA VAL A 131 -4.63 -5.53 7.31
C VAL A 131 -3.34 -5.92 8.03
N ILE A 132 -2.26 -6.19 7.30
CA ILE A 132 -1.02 -6.69 7.93
C ILE A 132 -0.34 -5.61 8.80
N ALA A 133 -0.45 -4.34 8.43
CA ALA A 133 0.02 -3.23 9.25
C ALA A 133 -0.80 -3.12 10.54
N SER A 134 -2.13 -3.22 10.45
CA SER A 134 -3.00 -3.19 11.63
C SER A 134 -2.75 -4.38 12.56
N ILE A 135 -2.52 -5.59 12.01
CA ILE A 135 -2.11 -6.76 12.79
C ILE A 135 -0.80 -6.48 13.54
N ASN A 136 0.20 -5.90 12.87
CA ASN A 136 1.48 -5.59 13.50
C ASN A 136 1.36 -4.50 14.58
N LEU A 137 0.62 -3.43 14.32
CA LEU A 137 0.42 -2.34 15.27
C LEU A 137 -0.26 -2.82 16.57
N VAL A 138 -1.20 -3.75 16.47
CA VAL A 138 -1.98 -4.25 17.61
C VAL A 138 -1.32 -5.46 18.30
N TYR A 139 -0.85 -6.44 17.53
CA TYR A 139 -0.38 -7.73 18.04
C TYR A 139 1.15 -7.89 17.97
N GLY A 140 1.88 -6.95 17.36
CA GLY A 140 3.33 -7.08 17.14
C GLY A 140 3.72 -8.17 16.15
N ARG A 141 2.76 -8.74 15.40
CA ARG A 141 3.01 -9.85 14.46
C ARG A 141 3.22 -9.35 13.04
N THR A 142 4.24 -9.87 12.38
CA THR A 142 4.67 -9.37 11.07
C THR A 142 4.29 -10.32 9.93
N CYS A 143 3.01 -10.36 9.61
CA CYS A 143 2.47 -11.22 8.56
C CYS A 143 2.89 -10.77 7.13
N ASP A 144 2.68 -11.65 6.15
CA ASP A 144 2.96 -11.37 4.73
C ASP A 144 1.90 -11.98 3.80
N PHE A 145 1.55 -11.30 2.71
CA PHE A 145 0.59 -11.79 1.72
C PHE A 145 1.24 -12.53 0.55
N ARG A 146 2.57 -12.73 0.56
CA ARG A 146 3.31 -13.57 -0.40
C ARG A 146 3.16 -15.07 -0.10
N GLY A 147 1.97 -15.48 0.31
CA GLY A 147 1.63 -16.88 0.60
C GLY A 147 1.54 -17.75 -0.66
N HIS A 148 1.50 -19.07 -0.43
CA HIS A 148 1.50 -20.06 -1.49
C HIS A 148 0.15 -20.21 -2.20
N LYS A 149 -0.96 -19.82 -1.57
CA LYS A 149 -2.30 -19.97 -2.13
C LYS A 149 -2.85 -18.64 -2.65
N MET A 150 -3.38 -18.68 -3.87
CA MET A 150 -4.09 -17.55 -4.49
C MET A 150 -5.24 -18.06 -5.33
N ILE A 151 -6.42 -17.53 -5.06
CA ILE A 151 -7.61 -17.69 -5.90
C ILE A 151 -7.91 -16.32 -6.51
N ARG A 152 -8.17 -16.27 -7.81
CA ARG A 152 -8.52 -15.04 -8.53
C ARG A 152 -9.59 -15.31 -9.57
N PHE A 153 -10.68 -14.55 -9.53
CA PHE A 153 -11.77 -14.67 -10.50
C PHE A 153 -12.48 -13.34 -10.75
N LEU A 154 -13.21 -13.26 -11.87
CA LEU A 154 -13.98 -12.08 -12.28
C LEU A 154 -15.43 -12.20 -11.81
N LYS A 155 -16.05 -11.09 -11.44
CA LYS A 155 -17.47 -11.02 -11.12
C LYS A 155 -18.05 -9.66 -11.46
N GLU A 156 -19.35 -9.64 -11.76
CA GLU A 156 -20.12 -8.42 -11.81
C GLU A 156 -20.15 -7.75 -10.43
N LYS A 157 -20.00 -6.42 -10.40
CA LYS A 157 -19.92 -5.60 -9.18
C LYS A 157 -21.15 -5.71 -8.31
N SER A 158 -22.35 -5.83 -8.88
CA SER A 158 -23.61 -5.96 -8.13
C SER A 158 -23.62 -7.17 -7.18
N ASN A 159 -22.91 -8.24 -7.53
CA ASN A 159 -22.90 -9.53 -6.81
C ASN A 159 -21.54 -9.87 -6.17
N CYS A 160 -20.60 -8.91 -6.16
CA CYS A 160 -19.21 -9.20 -5.81
C CYS A 160 -19.04 -9.57 -4.33
N LYS A 161 -19.71 -8.89 -3.40
CA LYS A 161 -19.61 -9.16 -1.95
C LYS A 161 -20.08 -10.57 -1.59
N ASN A 162 -21.25 -10.97 -2.07
CA ASN A 162 -21.77 -12.32 -1.86
C ASN A 162 -20.84 -13.39 -2.45
N SER A 163 -20.30 -13.13 -3.64
CA SER A 163 -19.37 -14.05 -4.32
C SER A 163 -18.05 -14.17 -3.55
N LEU A 164 -17.55 -13.05 -3.02
CA LEU A 164 -16.38 -13.02 -2.17
C LEU A 164 -16.62 -13.79 -0.85
N GLU A 165 -17.75 -13.58 -0.19
CA GLU A 165 -18.11 -14.32 1.03
C GLU A 165 -18.20 -15.83 0.80
N LEU A 166 -18.83 -16.26 -0.30
CA LEU A 166 -18.95 -17.68 -0.66
C LEU A 166 -17.58 -18.29 -0.96
N ALA A 167 -16.75 -17.61 -1.75
CA ALA A 167 -15.42 -18.10 -2.08
C ALA A 167 -14.46 -18.08 -0.88
N LEU A 168 -14.62 -17.14 0.06
CA LEU A 168 -13.81 -17.15 1.28
C LEU A 168 -14.21 -18.31 2.20
N LYS A 169 -15.51 -18.61 2.31
CA LYS A 169 -16.03 -19.73 3.12
C LYS A 169 -15.56 -21.11 2.63
N SER A 170 -15.12 -21.24 1.38
CA SER A 170 -14.52 -22.50 0.91
C SER A 170 -13.09 -22.72 1.41
N GLU A 171 -12.38 -21.65 1.79
CA GLU A 171 -11.00 -21.70 2.28
C GLU A 171 -10.89 -21.46 3.80
N ALA A 172 -11.85 -20.74 4.37
CA ALA A 172 -11.80 -20.23 5.73
C ALA A 172 -13.12 -20.46 6.49
N VAL A 173 -13.04 -20.40 7.82
CA VAL A 173 -14.17 -20.53 8.74
C VAL A 173 -14.36 -19.20 9.45
N PRO A 174 -15.31 -18.34 9.00
CA PRO A 174 -15.56 -17.07 9.65
C PRO A 174 -15.97 -17.24 11.12
N ILE A 175 -15.31 -16.50 12.00
CA ILE A 175 -15.56 -16.47 13.44
C ILE A 175 -16.16 -15.11 13.79
N TYR A 176 -17.49 -15.02 13.83
CA TYR A 176 -18.19 -13.82 14.27
C TYR A 176 -18.52 -13.93 15.75
N LYS A 177 -17.83 -13.12 16.56
CA LYS A 177 -18.04 -13.04 18.01
C LYS A 177 -19.10 -11.99 18.33
N GLU A 178 -19.98 -12.27 19.30
CA GLU A 178 -20.94 -11.28 19.78
C GLU A 178 -20.27 -10.07 20.46
N ARG A 179 -19.10 -10.29 21.06
CA ARG A 179 -18.30 -9.25 21.72
C ARG A 179 -16.85 -9.34 21.27
N LEU A 180 -16.38 -8.24 20.68
CA LEU A 180 -14.97 -8.06 20.31
C LEU A 180 -14.14 -7.67 21.54
N SER A 181 -12.96 -8.27 21.66
CA SER A 181 -11.92 -7.86 22.62
C SER A 181 -11.39 -6.45 22.32
N SER A 182 -10.67 -5.85 23.27
CA SER A 182 -10.05 -4.52 23.06
C SER A 182 -9.13 -4.51 21.85
N ASN A 183 -8.29 -5.53 21.72
CA ASN A 183 -7.36 -5.66 20.60
C ASN A 183 -8.09 -5.85 19.26
N GLU A 184 -9.16 -6.64 19.21
CA GLU A 184 -9.97 -6.79 17.99
C GLU A 184 -10.66 -5.50 17.59
N ARG A 185 -11.20 -4.74 18.55
CA ARG A 185 -11.79 -3.41 18.27
C ARG A 185 -10.76 -2.46 17.71
N GLN A 186 -9.57 -2.42 18.31
CA GLN A 186 -8.47 -1.57 17.83
C GLN A 186 -7.98 -2.01 16.45
N LEU A 187 -7.86 -3.32 16.22
CA LEU A 187 -7.51 -3.88 14.92
C LEU A 187 -8.52 -3.45 13.85
N PHE A 188 -9.82 -3.62 14.11
CA PHE A 188 -10.86 -3.30 13.12
C PHE A 188 -10.90 -1.80 12.85
N TYR A 189 -10.77 -0.98 13.90
CA TYR A 189 -10.63 0.46 13.77
C TYR A 189 -9.45 0.81 12.85
N LEU A 190 -8.25 0.26 13.07
CA LEU A 190 -7.09 0.56 12.24
C LEU A 190 -7.25 0.08 10.78
N ILE A 191 -7.87 -1.09 10.56
CA ILE A 191 -8.19 -1.60 9.21
C ILE A 191 -9.13 -0.62 8.49
N GLU A 192 -10.12 -0.07 9.19
CA GLU A 192 -11.08 0.88 8.63
C GLU A 192 -10.46 2.25 8.36
N GLN A 193 -9.63 2.76 9.29
CA GLN A 193 -9.02 4.08 9.18
C GLN A 193 -7.87 4.15 8.18
N SER A 194 -7.07 3.09 8.07
CA SER A 194 -5.86 3.15 7.24
C SER A 194 -6.19 3.12 5.75
N ASN A 195 -5.34 3.75 4.94
CA ASN A 195 -5.54 3.87 3.51
C ASN A 195 -4.21 3.78 2.75
N SER A 196 -3.68 2.56 2.62
CA SER A 196 -2.43 2.32 1.89
C SER A 196 -2.56 2.48 0.36
N LEU A 197 -3.69 2.97 -0.15
CA LEU A 197 -3.77 3.49 -1.52
C LEU A 197 -3.02 4.81 -1.66
N ASP A 198 -2.93 5.62 -0.58
CA ASP A 198 -2.02 6.76 -0.54
C ASP A 198 -0.56 6.27 -0.41
N PRO A 199 0.35 6.69 -1.32
CA PRO A 199 1.74 6.26 -1.31
C PRO A 199 2.50 6.57 -0.02
N PHE A 200 2.15 7.63 0.70
CA PHE A 200 2.78 7.95 1.98
C PHE A 200 2.41 6.91 3.03
N VAL A 201 1.12 6.61 3.18
CA VAL A 201 0.64 5.59 4.12
C VAL A 201 1.22 4.22 3.77
N HIS A 202 1.21 3.86 2.49
CA HIS A 202 1.83 2.64 2.00
C HIS A 202 3.30 2.54 2.40
N ARG A 203 4.10 3.59 2.14
CA ARG A 203 5.53 3.62 2.45
C ARG A 203 5.80 3.62 3.96
N ILE A 204 4.97 4.30 4.75
CA ILE A 204 5.05 4.27 6.21
C ILE A 204 4.87 2.83 6.71
N HIS A 205 3.79 2.17 6.29
CA HIS A 205 3.52 0.78 6.64
C HIS A 205 4.62 -0.16 6.18
N PHE A 206 5.10 0.00 4.95
CA PHE A 206 6.19 -0.82 4.41
C PHE A 206 7.46 -0.70 5.26
N ASN A 207 7.94 0.51 5.53
CA ASN A 207 9.18 0.72 6.28
C ASN A 207 9.05 0.26 7.74
N PHE A 208 7.87 0.47 8.35
CA PHE A 208 7.59 0.02 9.70
C PHE A 208 7.55 -1.51 9.82
N LEU A 209 6.79 -2.17 8.94
CA LEU A 209 6.73 -3.64 8.89
C LEU A 209 8.11 -4.24 8.60
N ASN A 210 8.86 -3.65 7.67
CA ASN A 210 10.22 -4.07 7.37
C ASN A 210 11.15 -3.94 8.59
N SER A 211 11.03 -2.84 9.33
CA SER A 211 11.77 -2.63 10.58
C SER A 211 11.47 -3.73 11.61
N CYS A 212 10.19 -4.09 11.80
CA CYS A 212 9.82 -5.21 12.68
C CYS A 212 10.38 -6.56 12.21
N LYS A 213 10.37 -6.85 10.89
CA LYS A 213 10.94 -8.11 10.36
C LYS A 213 12.44 -8.19 10.62
N LEU A 214 13.16 -7.09 10.39
CA LEU A 214 14.60 -7.00 10.60
C LEU A 214 14.95 -7.17 12.08
N LEU A 215 14.21 -6.49 12.96
CA LEU A 215 14.38 -6.62 14.41
C LEU A 215 14.20 -8.07 14.87
N ASN A 216 13.10 -8.71 14.47
CA ASN A 216 12.82 -10.11 14.82
C ASN A 216 13.86 -11.10 14.27
N SER A 217 14.65 -10.69 13.27
CA SER A 217 15.70 -11.49 12.65
C SER A 217 17.10 -11.15 13.17
N GLY A 218 17.24 -10.25 14.15
CA GLY A 218 18.52 -9.82 14.72
C GLY A 218 19.29 -8.78 13.90
N PHE A 219 18.68 -8.19 12.87
CA PHE A 219 19.29 -7.12 12.05
C PHE A 219 18.95 -5.75 12.64
N TYR A 220 19.49 -5.45 13.83
CA TYR A 220 19.11 -4.29 14.63
C TYR A 220 19.42 -2.94 13.94
N GLU A 221 20.57 -2.81 13.28
CA GLU A 221 20.97 -1.56 12.62
C GLU A 221 20.09 -1.24 11.40
N GLU A 222 19.80 -2.26 10.58
CA GLU A 222 18.89 -2.15 9.45
C GLU A 222 17.45 -1.91 9.93
N ALA A 223 17.06 -2.53 11.06
CA ALA A 223 15.77 -2.28 11.68
C ALA A 223 15.63 -0.80 12.07
N ILE A 224 16.62 -0.23 12.74
CA ILE A 224 16.66 1.19 13.13
C ILE A 224 16.67 2.11 11.91
N THR A 225 17.44 1.78 10.88
CA THR A 225 17.45 2.53 9.62
C THR A 225 16.08 2.51 8.95
N SER A 226 15.40 1.36 8.94
CA SER A 226 14.04 1.22 8.40
C SER A 226 13.00 1.93 9.28
N LEU A 227 13.21 1.95 10.59
CA LEU A 227 12.33 2.64 11.53
C LEU A 227 12.41 4.16 11.34
N ASP A 228 13.62 4.71 11.23
CA ASP A 228 13.82 6.15 10.97
C ASP A 228 13.28 6.57 9.61
N LYS A 229 13.44 5.74 8.56
CA LYS A 229 12.80 5.95 7.25
C LYS A 229 11.28 6.10 7.35
N THR A 230 10.65 5.42 8.31
CA THR A 230 9.21 5.59 8.57
C THR A 230 8.92 7.03 8.99
N VAL A 231 9.69 7.57 9.93
CA VAL A 231 9.57 8.97 10.40
C VAL A 231 9.90 9.97 9.28
N ASP A 232 10.86 9.67 8.41
CA ASP A 232 11.15 10.50 7.24
C ASP A 232 9.99 10.57 6.23
N VAL A 233 9.28 9.46 6.02
CA VAL A 233 8.07 9.46 5.17
C VAL A 233 6.95 10.25 5.84
N ILE A 234 6.81 10.18 7.17
CA ILE A 234 5.86 11.01 7.94
C ILE A 234 6.18 12.51 7.77
N GLN A 235 7.46 12.89 7.79
CA GLN A 235 7.88 14.28 7.51
C GLN A 235 7.60 14.70 6.06
N GLN A 236 7.74 13.81 5.09
CA GLN A 236 7.34 14.08 3.69
C GLN A 236 5.83 14.31 3.60
N TYR A 237 5.03 13.45 4.24
CA TYR A 237 3.58 13.62 4.32
C TYR A 237 3.22 14.98 4.94
N ALA A 238 3.82 15.36 6.06
CA ALA A 238 3.52 16.63 6.73
C ALA A 238 3.85 17.85 5.86
N ARG A 239 4.96 17.81 5.10
CA ARG A 239 5.29 18.87 4.15
C ARG A 239 4.27 18.99 3.03
N GLU A 240 3.94 17.86 2.39
CA GLU A 240 3.13 17.84 1.17
C GLU A 240 1.63 17.92 1.42
N ARG A 241 1.15 17.41 2.55
CA ARG A 241 -0.29 17.32 2.88
C ARG A 241 -0.73 18.30 3.95
N MET A 242 0.18 18.72 4.83
CA MET A 242 -0.14 19.64 5.94
C MET A 242 0.53 21.02 5.75
N ASN A 243 1.33 21.20 4.68
CA ASN A 243 2.11 22.41 4.41
C ASN A 243 3.07 22.81 5.55
N ILE A 244 3.50 21.85 6.37
CA ILE A 244 4.45 22.10 7.46
C ILE A 244 5.85 22.12 6.86
N ASN A 245 6.38 23.31 6.63
CA ASN A 245 7.72 23.51 6.05
C ASN A 245 8.55 24.38 6.99
N GLY A 246 9.75 23.92 7.35
CA GLY A 246 10.74 24.70 8.08
C GLY A 246 12.15 24.54 7.51
N SER A 247 12.94 25.61 7.57
CA SER A 247 14.31 25.62 7.06
C SER A 247 15.30 24.85 7.94
N ASP A 248 15.08 24.84 9.26
CA ASP A 248 16.13 24.45 10.20
C ASP A 248 15.82 23.14 10.96
N ASN A 249 14.57 22.91 11.38
CA ASN A 249 14.21 21.68 12.13
C ASN A 249 12.85 21.11 11.70
N GLN A 250 12.81 20.59 10.47
CA GLN A 250 11.60 19.98 9.89
C GLN A 250 11.03 18.82 10.74
N ARG A 251 11.90 18.04 11.39
CA ARG A 251 11.50 16.90 12.22
C ARG A 251 10.73 17.36 13.44
N ASP A 252 11.26 18.30 14.22
CA ASP A 252 10.56 18.81 15.41
C ASP A 252 9.23 19.49 15.07
N LEU A 253 9.18 20.27 13.98
CA LEU A 253 7.92 20.86 13.49
C LEU A 253 6.88 19.80 13.17
N THR A 254 7.29 18.74 12.47
CA THR A 254 6.42 17.61 12.13
C THR A 254 5.90 16.93 13.39
N LEU A 255 6.77 16.62 14.35
CA LEU A 255 6.38 15.95 15.58
C LEU A 255 5.50 16.83 16.48
N THR A 256 5.72 18.15 16.46
CA THR A 256 4.84 19.11 17.14
C THR A 256 3.45 19.11 16.55
N ALA A 257 3.33 19.10 15.22
CA ALA A 257 2.04 19.08 14.56
C ALA A 257 1.24 17.78 14.77
N PHE A 258 1.93 16.67 15.02
CA PHE A 258 1.30 15.40 15.43
C PHE A 258 1.10 15.29 16.96
N GLU A 259 1.29 16.38 17.70
CA GLU A 259 1.08 16.46 19.15
C GLU A 259 1.92 15.46 19.95
N MET A 260 3.13 15.16 19.48
CA MET A 260 4.04 14.29 20.20
C MET A 260 4.55 15.01 21.46
N SER A 261 4.55 14.30 22.59
CA SER A 261 5.09 14.77 23.87
C SER A 261 6.60 15.04 23.79
N GLY A 262 7.13 15.79 24.76
CA GLY A 262 8.57 16.07 24.84
C GLY A 262 9.43 14.81 24.88
N GLU A 263 8.98 13.79 25.62
CA GLU A 263 9.65 12.49 25.71
C GLU A 263 9.66 11.78 24.35
N GLU A 264 8.51 11.69 23.68
CA GLU A 264 8.43 11.04 22.36
C GLU A 264 9.28 11.76 21.32
N LYS A 265 9.33 13.10 21.36
CA LYS A 265 10.23 13.88 20.50
C LYS A 265 11.69 13.59 20.78
N HIS A 266 12.07 13.49 22.05
CA HIS A 266 13.43 13.12 22.45
C HIS A 266 13.80 11.73 21.90
N GLN A 267 12.93 10.73 22.07
CA GLN A 267 13.13 9.39 21.54
C GLN A 267 13.29 9.38 20.01
N LEU A 268 12.44 10.12 19.29
CA LEU A 268 12.53 10.19 17.83
C LEU A 268 13.72 11.02 17.34
N ALA A 269 14.23 11.98 18.12
CA ALA A 269 15.50 12.66 17.82
C ALA A 269 16.68 11.70 18.01
N ARG A 270 16.70 10.97 19.13
CA ARG A 270 17.73 9.97 19.43
C ARG A 270 17.77 8.85 18.39
N LEU A 271 16.62 8.41 17.89
CA LEU A 271 16.51 7.45 16.78
C LEU A 271 17.28 7.94 15.54
N TYR A 272 17.13 9.23 15.18
CA TYR A 272 17.82 9.84 14.05
C TYR A 272 19.34 9.91 14.28
N ASP A 273 19.76 10.29 15.49
CA ASP A 273 21.18 10.36 15.87
C ASP A 273 21.85 9.00 15.78
N ILE A 274 21.21 7.95 16.31
CA ILE A 274 21.70 6.56 16.22
C ILE A 274 21.78 6.13 14.75
N ARG A 275 20.73 6.37 13.96
CA ARG A 275 20.76 6.04 12.52
C ARG A 275 21.92 6.74 11.80
N ASN A 276 22.25 7.98 12.14
CA ASN A 276 23.37 8.69 11.52
C ASN A 276 24.73 8.16 11.99
N PHE A 277 24.85 7.85 13.28
CA PHE A 277 26.08 7.31 13.85
C PHE A 277 26.44 5.95 13.26
N PHE A 278 25.47 5.04 13.13
CA PHE A 278 25.71 3.66 12.65
C PHE A 278 25.52 3.51 11.15
N GLY A 279 24.41 4.03 10.60
CA GLY A 279 24.12 3.91 9.16
C GLY A 279 24.97 4.82 8.28
N GLY A 280 25.43 5.97 8.81
CA GLY A 280 26.28 6.91 8.08
C GLY A 280 27.78 6.67 8.27
N HIS A 281 28.18 6.15 9.45
CA HIS A 281 29.59 5.97 9.83
C HIS A 281 29.89 4.62 10.51
N PRO A 282 29.62 3.46 9.84
CA PRO A 282 29.72 2.14 10.47
C PRO A 282 31.10 1.85 11.11
N SER A 283 32.17 2.38 10.52
CA SER A 283 33.56 2.19 10.97
C SER A 283 33.93 2.87 12.27
N MET A 284 33.10 3.81 12.77
CA MET A 284 33.33 4.52 14.03
C MET A 284 32.55 3.92 15.19
N SER A 285 31.92 2.77 14.96
CA SER A 285 30.91 2.22 15.84
C SER A 285 31.29 0.82 16.31
N LYS A 286 30.96 0.50 17.57
CA LYS A 286 31.04 -0.88 18.09
C LYS A 286 29.83 -1.68 17.60
N TRP A 287 29.74 -1.88 16.29
CA TRP A 287 28.62 -2.54 15.63
C TRP A 287 28.30 -3.92 16.25
N TRP A 288 29.32 -4.64 16.72
CA TRP A 288 29.16 -5.93 17.39
C TRP A 288 28.42 -5.86 18.75
N ASP A 289 28.48 -4.73 19.44
CA ASP A 289 27.83 -4.48 20.74
C ASP A 289 26.52 -3.68 20.59
N PHE A 290 26.05 -3.39 19.37
CA PHE A 290 24.96 -2.44 19.13
C PHE A 290 23.69 -2.79 19.94
N SER A 291 23.27 -4.05 19.86
CA SER A 291 22.08 -4.51 20.58
C SER A 291 22.25 -4.39 22.10
N GLU A 292 23.44 -4.66 22.64
CA GLU A 292 23.71 -4.55 24.07
C GLU A 292 23.73 -3.09 24.56
N ILE A 293 24.21 -2.17 23.73
CA ILE A 293 24.31 -0.75 24.09
C ILE A 293 22.95 -0.05 24.05
N PHE A 294 22.07 -0.43 23.12
CA PHE A 294 20.83 0.31 22.82
C PHE A 294 19.53 -0.48 23.03
N ASP A 295 19.57 -1.69 23.61
CA ASP A 295 18.38 -2.56 23.75
C ASP A 295 17.16 -1.82 24.32
N GLU A 296 17.35 -1.09 25.43
CA GLU A 296 16.29 -0.33 26.10
C GLU A 296 15.73 0.81 25.23
N ASP A 297 16.57 1.40 24.38
CA ASP A 297 16.17 2.50 23.50
C ASP A 297 15.37 1.98 22.30
N ILE A 298 15.72 0.80 21.77
CA ILE A 298 15.07 0.21 20.60
C ILE A 298 13.56 0.06 20.84
N ASP A 299 13.18 -0.53 21.97
CA ASP A 299 11.77 -0.71 22.33
C ASP A 299 11.01 0.62 22.43
N GLN A 300 11.65 1.63 23.04
CA GLN A 300 11.07 2.98 23.17
C GLN A 300 10.88 3.65 21.82
N PHE A 301 11.82 3.47 20.88
CA PHE A 301 11.68 3.98 19.52
C PHE A 301 10.48 3.37 18.80
N PHE A 302 10.29 2.05 18.86
CA PHE A 302 9.14 1.40 18.25
C PHE A 302 7.83 1.90 18.85
N VAL A 303 7.77 2.11 20.17
CA VAL A 303 6.59 2.69 20.83
C VAL A 303 6.32 4.11 20.34
N ALA A 304 7.33 4.98 20.27
CA ALA A 304 7.18 6.35 19.80
C ALA A 304 6.76 6.40 18.31
N VAL A 305 7.34 5.55 17.47
CA VAL A 305 6.99 5.45 16.04
C VAL A 305 5.56 4.95 15.85
N LYS A 306 5.12 3.93 16.59
CA LYS A 306 3.72 3.46 16.56
C LYS A 306 2.74 4.59 16.88
N LYS A 307 3.05 5.43 17.88
CA LYS A 307 2.20 6.56 18.26
C LYS A 307 2.08 7.59 17.16
N VAL A 308 3.19 8.01 16.54
CA VAL A 308 3.13 8.98 15.44
C VAL A 308 2.44 8.39 14.19
N ILE A 309 2.60 7.10 13.89
CA ILE A 309 1.82 6.41 12.84
C ILE A 309 0.32 6.52 13.12
N ASN A 310 -0.11 6.20 14.34
CA ASN A 310 -1.53 6.28 14.72
C ASN A 310 -2.07 7.72 14.60
N ARG A 311 -1.30 8.72 15.03
CA ARG A 311 -1.65 10.14 14.87
C ARG A 311 -1.77 10.54 13.40
N LEU A 312 -0.86 10.07 12.55
CA LEU A 312 -0.94 10.29 11.11
C LEU A 312 -2.16 9.61 10.49
N MET A 313 -2.52 8.39 10.89
CA MET A 313 -3.71 7.71 10.36
C MET A 313 -4.99 8.49 10.68
N VAL A 314 -5.10 9.04 11.89
CA VAL A 314 -6.24 9.89 12.28
C VAL A 314 -6.30 11.16 11.44
N HIS A 315 -5.15 11.80 11.20
CA HIS A 315 -5.07 12.97 10.33
C HIS A 315 -5.40 12.64 8.86
N GLU A 316 -4.81 11.60 8.28
CA GLU A 316 -5.08 11.17 6.91
C GLU A 316 -6.55 10.85 6.71
N ASN A 317 -7.18 10.13 7.65
CA ASN A 317 -8.58 9.77 7.49
C ASN A 317 -9.52 11.00 7.51
N SER A 318 -9.16 12.06 8.24
CA SER A 318 -9.94 13.31 8.31
C SER A 318 -9.65 14.29 7.17
N HIS A 319 -8.50 14.16 6.51
CA HIS A 319 -8.03 15.05 5.44
C HIS A 319 -7.68 14.25 4.17
N ARG A 320 -8.42 13.16 3.94
CA ARG A 320 -8.10 12.17 2.93
C ARG A 320 -8.04 12.78 1.54
N VAL A 321 -6.94 12.52 0.84
CA VAL A 321 -6.75 12.96 -0.55
C VAL A 321 -7.04 11.84 -1.54
N VAL A 322 -6.65 10.60 -1.21
CA VAL A 322 -6.88 9.43 -2.06
C VAL A 322 -8.10 8.67 -1.53
N GLU A 323 -9.20 8.63 -2.29
CA GLU A 323 -10.42 7.94 -1.85
C GLU A 323 -10.15 6.43 -1.66
N LYS A 324 -10.61 5.86 -0.53
CA LYS A 324 -10.35 4.47 -0.16
C LYS A 324 -11.30 3.49 -0.85
N SER A 325 -12.56 3.91 -1.00
CA SER A 325 -13.66 3.08 -1.49
C SER A 325 -14.46 3.84 -2.56
N PRO A 326 -13.87 4.05 -3.76
CA PRO A 326 -14.51 4.85 -4.80
C PRO A 326 -15.77 4.17 -5.36
N VAL A 327 -16.79 4.98 -5.67
CA VAL A 327 -17.99 4.50 -6.36
C VAL A 327 -17.66 4.03 -7.78
N LEU A 328 -16.79 4.75 -8.49
CA LEU A 328 -16.36 4.42 -9.85
C LEU A 328 -14.83 4.33 -9.88
N TRP A 329 -14.31 3.19 -10.32
CA TRP A 329 -12.87 2.95 -10.42
C TRP A 329 -12.27 3.67 -11.63
N SER A 330 -13.05 3.91 -12.68
CA SER A 330 -12.64 4.73 -13.82
C SER A 330 -12.28 6.16 -13.39
N THR A 331 -13.17 6.86 -12.70
CA THR A 331 -12.94 8.22 -12.19
C THR A 331 -11.78 8.22 -11.20
N TRP A 332 -11.75 7.27 -10.26
CA TRP A 332 -10.64 7.14 -9.32
C TRP A 332 -9.30 6.96 -10.02
N PHE A 333 -9.24 6.13 -11.06
CA PHE A 333 -8.04 5.96 -11.87
C PHE A 333 -7.61 7.27 -12.50
N LEU A 334 -8.53 8.01 -13.13
CA LEU A 334 -8.21 9.26 -13.80
C LEU A 334 -7.65 10.30 -12.81
N ASP A 335 -8.23 10.40 -11.62
CA ASP A 335 -7.75 11.32 -10.58
C ASP A 335 -6.37 10.92 -10.04
N ASN A 336 -6.09 9.61 -9.96
CA ASN A 336 -4.88 9.07 -9.33
C ASN A 336 -3.88 8.44 -10.32
N ALA A 337 -4.02 8.71 -11.63
CA ALA A 337 -3.24 8.03 -12.67
C ALA A 337 -1.72 8.25 -12.50
N MET A 338 -1.31 9.45 -12.10
CA MET A 338 0.11 9.73 -11.81
C MET A 338 0.64 8.99 -10.58
N ILE A 339 -0.19 8.81 -9.55
CA ILE A 339 0.18 8.01 -8.38
C ILE A 339 0.45 6.56 -8.81
N LEU A 340 -0.44 6.00 -9.64
CA LEU A 340 -0.25 4.64 -10.16
C LEU A 340 1.00 4.54 -11.04
N TRP A 341 1.25 5.52 -11.92
CA TRP A 341 2.48 5.56 -12.71
C TRP A 341 3.73 5.46 -11.84
N ASP A 342 3.85 6.34 -10.85
CA ASP A 342 5.04 6.40 -10.00
C ASP A 342 5.15 5.17 -9.07
N ALA A 343 4.01 4.53 -8.72
CA ALA A 343 3.98 3.37 -7.82
C ALA A 343 4.22 2.03 -8.52
N VAL A 344 3.71 1.85 -9.75
CA VAL A 344 3.68 0.54 -10.40
C VAL A 344 4.51 0.43 -11.67
N TRP A 345 4.89 1.56 -12.28
CA TRP A 345 5.58 1.52 -13.56
C TRP A 345 7.10 1.60 -13.40
N PHE A 346 7.78 0.70 -14.10
CA PHE A 346 9.22 0.51 -13.99
C PHE A 346 10.02 1.45 -14.89
N GLU A 347 9.70 2.75 -14.87
CA GLU A 347 10.36 3.77 -15.70
C GLU A 347 11.89 3.75 -15.53
N ARG A 348 12.37 3.35 -14.34
CA ARG A 348 13.79 3.38 -13.93
C ARG A 348 14.46 2.01 -13.90
N ILE A 349 13.77 0.91 -14.17
CA ILE A 349 14.42 -0.41 -14.25
C ILE A 349 15.03 -0.51 -15.65
N GLN A 350 16.37 -0.44 -15.72
CA GLN A 350 17.09 -0.59 -16.98
C GLN A 350 16.69 -1.90 -17.67
N LYS A 351 16.24 -1.79 -18.93
CA LYS A 351 15.95 -2.89 -19.84
C LYS A 351 17.22 -3.66 -20.18
N ASN A 352 17.65 -4.52 -19.28
CA ASN A 352 18.48 -5.70 -19.57
C ASN A 352 17.85 -6.93 -18.90
N ILE A 353 16.53 -6.99 -18.88
CA ILE A 353 15.81 -8.22 -18.58
C ILE A 353 15.67 -8.94 -19.92
N ARG A 354 16.49 -9.98 -20.08
CA ARG A 354 16.55 -10.85 -21.27
C ARG A 354 15.24 -11.57 -21.51
#